data_AF-A0A3B9UVF5-F1
#
_entry.id   AF-A0A3B9UVF5-F1
#
_cell.length_a   1.000
_cell.length_b   1.000
_cell.length_c   1.000
_cell.angle_alpha   90.00
_cell.angle_beta   90.00
_cell.angle_gamma   90.00
#
_symmetry.space_group_name_H-M   'P 1'
#
loop_
_entity.id
_entity.type
_entity.pdbx_description
1 polymer ?
#
loop_
_entity_poly.entity_id
_entity_poly.type
_entity_poly.pdbx_seq_one_letter_code
_entity_poly.pdbx_strand_id
1 'polypeptide(L)'
;MLKKTYLTKEQQIKRSFKKGIIVSFIIVIGVVMLYQFYIIPRVKKSEKSKILIDLSKEENQMNIIALNKDINQGELITEDMIKTVTYDKELLPTDILKDREEIEDKVARMNLKANTIVTNSMLLEREDVLTSDLRKQDFDHILLNVNLQPGNFIDIRYRKKDGSDFVVASKKKILDRNDGIMITNITEKERNYINNSTVLASLTGAVLYTTIYVDPENQPPAKITYEINTDIKKFLNKSHAEIINLFCYSATI
;
A
#
# COMPACT_ATOMS: atom_id res chain seq x y z
N MET A 1 -2.73 101.08 -26.42
CA MET A 1 -3.57 101.75 -25.40
C MET A 1 -4.44 100.71 -24.70
N LEU A 2 -4.10 100.29 -23.48
CA LEU A 2 -4.95 99.40 -22.67
C LEU A 2 -5.61 100.22 -21.57
N LYS A 3 -6.90 100.51 -21.73
CA LYS A 3 -7.74 101.19 -20.74
C LYS A 3 -7.92 100.25 -19.54
N LYS A 4 -7.26 100.53 -18.42
CA LYS A 4 -7.57 99.88 -17.14
C LYS A 4 -8.94 100.39 -16.66
N THR A 5 -9.95 99.55 -16.76
CA THR A 5 -11.26 99.76 -16.13
C THR A 5 -11.13 99.45 -14.63
N TYR A 6 -11.31 100.48 -13.80
CA TYR A 6 -11.26 100.36 -12.34
C TYR A 6 -12.61 99.85 -11.81
N LEU A 7 -12.60 98.73 -11.07
CA LEU A 7 -13.80 98.16 -10.46
C LEU A 7 -14.21 98.95 -9.20
N THR A 8 -15.50 99.20 -9.03
CA THR A 8 -16.08 99.82 -7.82
C THR A 8 -15.87 98.96 -6.57
N LYS A 9 -15.81 99.58 -5.38
CA LYS A 9 -15.51 98.89 -4.10
C LYS A 9 -16.41 97.66 -3.85
N GLU A 10 -17.70 97.75 -4.17
CA GLU A 10 -18.63 96.61 -4.04
C GLU A 10 -18.28 95.44 -4.99
N GLN A 11 -17.84 95.73 -6.21
CA GLN A 11 -17.47 94.70 -7.18
C GLN A 11 -16.16 94.01 -6.79
N GLN A 12 -15.23 94.73 -6.16
CA GLN A 12 -14.01 94.14 -5.60
C GLN A 12 -14.32 93.19 -4.44
N ILE A 13 -15.22 93.58 -3.53
CA ILE A 13 -15.65 92.74 -2.40
C ILE A 13 -16.33 91.46 -2.90
N LYS A 14 -17.27 91.57 -3.86
CA LYS A 14 -17.94 90.40 -4.46
C LYS A 14 -16.97 89.46 -5.19
N ARG A 15 -15.93 89.99 -5.85
CA ARG A 15 -14.89 89.17 -6.51
C ARG A 15 -13.99 88.45 -5.50
N SER A 16 -13.60 89.13 -4.42
CA SER A 16 -12.79 88.54 -3.35
C SER A 16 -13.56 87.45 -2.59
N PHE A 17 -14.86 87.64 -2.37
CA PHE A 17 -15.74 86.64 -1.77
C PHE A 17 -15.90 85.39 -2.65
N LYS A 18 -16.14 85.56 -3.96
CA LYS A 18 -16.19 84.42 -4.91
C LYS A 18 -14.89 83.62 -4.96
N LYS A 19 -13.73 84.29 -4.90
CA LYS A 19 -12.43 83.61 -4.85
C LYS A 19 -12.28 82.78 -3.58
N GLY A 20 -12.70 83.29 -2.42
CA GLY A 20 -12.65 82.55 -1.15
C GLY A 20 -13.50 81.28 -1.18
N ILE A 21 -14.72 81.35 -1.73
CA ILE A 21 -15.60 80.18 -1.88
C ILE A 21 -14.96 79.12 -2.78
N ILE A 22 -14.40 79.52 -3.93
CA ILE A 22 -13.74 78.59 -4.86
C ILE A 22 -12.55 77.89 -4.20
N VAL A 23 -11.72 78.62 -3.46
CA VAL A 23 -10.57 78.05 -2.74
C VAL A 23 -11.03 77.06 -1.67
N SER A 24 -12.10 77.37 -0.92
CA SER A 24 -12.64 76.43 0.08
C SER A 24 -13.14 75.13 -0.55
N PHE A 25 -13.78 75.21 -1.72
CA PHE A 25 -14.29 74.05 -2.45
C PHE A 25 -13.16 73.14 -2.94
N ILE A 26 -12.06 73.72 -3.42
CA ILE A 26 -10.88 72.97 -3.88
C ILE A 26 -10.25 72.18 -2.71
N ILE A 27 -10.17 72.79 -1.53
CA ILE A 27 -9.63 72.14 -0.33
C ILE A 27 -10.51 70.95 0.08
N VAL A 28 -11.82 71.14 0.14
CA VAL A 28 -12.77 70.07 0.51
C VAL A 28 -12.72 68.91 -0.50
N ILE A 29 -12.71 69.21 -1.80
CA ILE A 29 -12.60 68.19 -2.85
C ILE A 29 -11.27 67.43 -2.74
N GLY A 30 -10.17 68.13 -2.46
CA GLY A 30 -8.86 67.52 -2.26
C GLY A 30 -8.85 66.51 -1.12
N VAL A 31 -9.48 66.85 0.02
CA VAL A 31 -9.59 65.95 1.18
C VAL A 31 -10.43 64.71 0.84
N VAL A 32 -11.56 64.90 0.16
CA VAL A 32 -12.44 63.78 -0.26
C VAL A 32 -11.74 62.87 -1.27
N MET A 33 -11.01 63.42 -2.24
CA MET A 33 -10.24 62.63 -3.20
C MET A 33 -9.11 61.85 -2.53
N LEU A 34 -8.40 62.45 -1.57
CA LEU A 34 -7.34 61.78 -0.83
C LEU A 34 -7.91 60.63 0.02
N TYR A 35 -9.09 60.83 0.63
CA TYR A 35 -9.81 59.78 1.34
C TYR A 35 -10.21 58.62 0.41
N GLN A 36 -10.85 58.93 -0.73
CA GLN A 36 -11.32 57.94 -1.71
C GLN A 36 -10.18 57.17 -2.39
N PHE A 37 -9.09 57.85 -2.76
CA PHE A 37 -8.00 57.25 -3.52
C PHE A 37 -6.92 56.59 -2.64
N TYR A 38 -6.76 57.00 -1.38
CA TYR A 38 -5.68 56.48 -0.53
C TYR A 38 -6.17 55.49 0.54
N ILE A 39 -7.32 55.75 1.17
CA ILE A 39 -7.80 54.92 2.30
C ILE A 39 -8.60 53.71 1.79
N ILE A 40 -9.60 53.92 0.94
CA ILE A 40 -10.49 52.86 0.46
C ILE A 40 -9.74 51.72 -0.25
N PRO A 41 -8.83 51.96 -1.22
CA PRO A 41 -8.12 50.86 -1.85
C PRO A 41 -7.14 50.16 -0.91
N ARG A 42 -6.59 50.86 0.09
CA ARG A 42 -5.67 50.27 1.08
C ARG A 42 -6.39 49.31 2.02
N VAL A 43 -7.59 49.68 2.48
CA VAL A 43 -8.44 48.81 3.32
C VAL A 43 -8.97 47.62 2.52
N LYS A 44 -9.51 47.86 1.31
CA LYS A 44 -10.10 46.81 0.46
C LYS A 44 -9.06 45.79 -0.06
N LYS A 45 -7.81 46.21 -0.29
CA LYS A 45 -6.71 45.31 -0.66
C LYS A 45 -6.33 44.39 0.51
N SER A 46 -6.37 44.88 1.74
CA SER A 46 -6.03 44.10 2.94
C SER A 46 -7.07 43.02 3.26
N GLU A 47 -8.36 43.30 3.05
CA GLU A 47 -9.43 42.32 3.23
C GLU A 47 -9.38 41.26 2.13
N LYS A 48 -9.23 41.67 0.87
CA LYS A 48 -9.07 40.71 -0.24
C LYS A 48 -7.88 39.79 -0.04
N SER A 49 -6.73 40.29 0.41
CA SER A 49 -5.57 39.44 0.66
C SER A 49 -5.80 38.46 1.81
N LYS A 50 -6.48 38.88 2.89
CA LYS A 50 -6.81 37.98 4.00
C LYS A 50 -7.78 36.90 3.55
N ILE A 51 -8.86 37.28 2.85
CA ILE A 51 -9.84 36.35 2.28
C ILE A 51 -9.18 35.39 1.29
N LEU A 52 -8.29 35.86 0.42
CA LEU A 52 -7.52 35.01 -0.50
C LEU A 52 -6.58 34.04 0.24
N ILE A 53 -5.93 34.49 1.31
CA ILE A 53 -5.07 33.65 2.16
C ILE A 53 -5.91 32.60 2.90
N ASP A 54 -7.08 32.98 3.42
CA ASP A 54 -7.97 32.08 4.14
C ASP A 54 -8.63 31.06 3.20
N LEU A 55 -9.08 31.49 2.01
CA LEU A 55 -9.53 30.61 0.93
C LEU A 55 -8.43 29.65 0.48
N SER A 56 -7.20 30.15 0.29
CA SER A 56 -6.08 29.28 -0.07
C SER A 56 -5.75 28.26 1.02
N LYS A 57 -5.92 28.61 2.30
CA LYS A 57 -5.70 27.68 3.41
C LYS A 57 -6.77 26.59 3.46
N GLU A 58 -8.03 26.94 3.20
CA GLU A 58 -9.11 25.96 3.12
C GLU A 58 -8.97 25.05 1.89
N GLU A 59 -8.59 25.60 0.73
CA GLU A 59 -8.29 24.80 -0.47
C GLU A 59 -7.06 23.91 -0.29
N ASN A 60 -6.09 24.32 0.53
CA ASN A 60 -4.87 23.56 0.78
C ASN A 60 -5.02 22.50 1.86
N GLN A 61 -6.20 22.37 2.48
CA GLN A 61 -6.46 21.33 3.46
C GLN A 61 -7.04 20.07 2.83
N MET A 62 -6.61 18.91 3.32
CA MET A 62 -7.10 17.61 2.90
C MET A 62 -7.35 16.72 4.12
N ASN A 63 -8.49 16.03 4.10
CA ASN A 63 -8.79 14.99 5.07
C ASN A 63 -8.03 13.73 4.68
N ILE A 64 -7.24 13.22 5.61
CA ILE A 64 -6.42 12.03 5.44
C ILE A 64 -6.67 11.04 6.56
N ILE A 65 -6.31 9.79 6.32
CA ILE A 65 -6.47 8.71 7.29
C ILE A 65 -5.19 8.54 8.10
N ALA A 66 -5.33 8.58 9.43
CA ALA A 66 -4.26 8.27 10.37
C ALA A 66 -4.70 7.24 11.41
N LEU A 67 -3.73 6.60 12.04
CA LEU A 67 -4.01 5.60 13.07
C LEU A 67 -4.40 6.26 14.40
N ASN A 68 -5.31 5.65 15.14
CA ASN A 68 -5.65 6.07 16.50
C ASN A 68 -4.94 5.26 17.60
N LYS A 69 -4.34 4.11 17.24
CA LYS A 69 -3.58 3.22 18.13
C LYS A 69 -2.37 2.63 17.40
N ASP A 70 -1.48 1.99 18.16
CA ASP A 70 -0.36 1.24 17.61
C ASP A 70 -0.86 -0.03 16.91
N ILE A 71 -0.28 -0.35 15.74
CA ILE A 71 -0.59 -1.55 14.95
C ILE A 71 0.71 -2.31 14.70
N ASN A 72 0.72 -3.60 15.00
CA ASN A 72 1.91 -4.41 14.76
C ASN A 72 1.99 -4.87 13.29
N GLN A 73 3.19 -5.21 12.85
CA GLN A 73 3.41 -5.80 11.54
C GLN A 73 2.56 -7.08 11.37
N GLY A 74 1.90 -7.19 10.23
CA GLY A 74 1.03 -8.31 9.86
C GLY A 74 -0.37 -8.25 10.49
N GLU A 75 -0.66 -7.25 11.32
CA GLU A 75 -1.98 -7.04 11.90
C GLU A 75 -2.93 -6.43 10.86
N LEU A 76 -4.19 -6.88 10.91
CA LEU A 76 -5.25 -6.37 10.04
C LEU A 76 -5.67 -4.97 10.48
N ILE A 77 -5.68 -4.03 9.54
CA ILE A 77 -6.20 -2.69 9.81
C ILE A 77 -7.72 -2.73 9.66
N THR A 78 -8.41 -2.30 10.71
CA THR A 78 -9.87 -2.27 10.80
C THR A 78 -10.35 -0.85 11.02
N GLU A 79 -11.62 -0.57 10.68
CA GLU A 79 -12.16 0.79 10.72
C GLU A 79 -12.11 1.46 12.11
N ASP A 80 -12.14 0.67 13.19
CA ASP A 80 -12.03 1.17 14.57
C ASP A 80 -10.62 1.67 14.90
N MET A 81 -9.61 1.33 14.08
CA MET A 81 -8.20 1.69 14.31
C MET A 81 -7.79 2.98 13.60
N ILE A 82 -8.68 3.53 12.76
CA ILE A 82 -8.39 4.70 11.94
C ILE A 82 -9.18 5.92 12.40
N LYS A 83 -8.64 7.10 12.10
CA LYS A 83 -9.29 8.39 12.29
C LYS A 83 -8.96 9.31 11.14
N THR A 84 -9.87 10.23 10.86
CA THR A 84 -9.67 11.26 9.85
C THR A 84 -9.02 12.48 10.51
N VAL A 85 -7.93 12.98 9.91
CA VAL A 85 -7.22 14.19 10.34
C VAL A 85 -7.07 15.12 9.15
N THR A 86 -7.16 16.43 9.40
CA THR A 86 -7.01 17.44 8.35
C THR A 86 -5.57 17.93 8.33
N TYR A 87 -4.91 17.84 7.18
CA TYR A 87 -3.53 18.26 6.97
C TYR A 87 -3.39 19.17 5.75
N ASP A 88 -2.31 19.94 5.72
CA ASP A 88 -1.92 20.75 4.57
C ASP A 88 -1.37 19.86 3.45
N LYS A 89 -1.96 19.95 2.24
CA LYS A 89 -1.61 19.14 1.05
C LYS A 89 -0.13 19.22 0.68
N GLU A 90 0.56 20.33 0.98
CA GLU A 90 1.98 20.48 0.63
C GLU A 90 2.91 19.64 1.52
N LEU A 91 2.46 19.28 2.73
CA LEU A 91 3.24 18.50 3.71
C LEU A 91 2.99 17.00 3.61
N LEU A 92 2.18 16.59 2.63
CA LEU A 92 1.67 15.25 2.49
C LEU A 92 2.49 14.44 1.47
N PRO A 93 2.85 13.18 1.81
CA PRO A 93 3.34 12.23 0.82
C PRO A 93 2.39 12.07 -0.36
N THR A 94 2.91 11.73 -1.53
CA THR A 94 2.10 11.53 -2.74
C THR A 94 1.24 10.25 -2.72
N ASP A 95 1.56 9.31 -1.83
CA ASP A 95 1.02 7.94 -1.77
C ASP A 95 0.03 7.75 -0.59
N ILE A 96 -0.78 8.76 -0.31
CA ILE A 96 -1.75 8.74 0.80
C ILE A 96 -3.07 8.11 0.37
N LEU A 97 -3.62 7.30 1.26
CA LEU A 97 -4.96 6.74 1.15
C LEU A 97 -5.99 7.81 1.47
N LYS A 98 -6.90 8.04 0.55
CA LYS A 98 -7.92 9.10 0.66
C LYS A 98 -9.22 8.53 1.21
N ASP A 99 -9.53 7.30 0.80
CA ASP A 99 -10.80 6.66 1.12
C ASP A 99 -10.59 5.46 2.06
N ARG A 100 -11.60 5.22 2.92
CA ARG A 100 -11.56 4.11 3.89
C ARG A 100 -11.64 2.75 3.22
N GLU A 101 -12.32 2.68 2.09
CA GLU A 101 -12.45 1.49 1.24
C GLU A 101 -11.07 0.99 0.78
N GLU A 102 -10.09 1.89 0.60
CA GLU A 102 -8.73 1.50 0.22
C GLU A 102 -7.95 0.80 1.34
N ILE A 103 -8.47 0.75 2.56
CA ILE A 103 -7.86 0.08 3.72
C ILE A 103 -8.51 -1.29 3.97
N GLU A 104 -9.68 -1.56 3.39
CA GLU A 104 -10.36 -2.83 3.55
C GLU A 104 -9.44 -3.98 3.12
N ASP A 105 -9.41 -5.04 3.93
CA ASP A 105 -8.60 -6.24 3.72
C ASP A 105 -7.08 -6.01 3.56
N LYS A 106 -6.56 -4.87 4.05
CA LYS A 106 -5.12 -4.61 4.12
C LYS A 106 -4.51 -4.82 5.50
N VAL A 107 -3.27 -5.29 5.51
CA VAL A 107 -2.46 -5.52 6.71
C VAL A 107 -1.31 -4.53 6.81
N ALA A 108 -0.82 -4.28 8.02
CA ALA A 108 0.36 -3.43 8.21
C ALA A 108 1.64 -4.15 7.77
N ARG A 109 2.40 -3.56 6.84
CA ARG A 109 3.69 -4.10 6.38
C ARG A 109 4.78 -4.02 7.45
N MET A 110 4.65 -3.10 8.39
CA MET A 110 5.60 -2.81 9.46
C MET A 110 4.86 -2.38 10.73
N ASN A 111 5.57 -2.26 11.85
CA ASN A 111 5.00 -1.70 13.06
C ASN A 111 4.70 -0.21 12.86
N LEU A 112 3.45 0.18 13.04
CA LEU A 112 2.98 1.55 12.92
C LEU A 112 2.54 2.07 14.30
N LYS A 113 2.81 3.35 14.55
CA LYS A 113 2.46 4.00 15.82
C LYS A 113 1.16 4.77 15.71
N ALA A 114 0.52 5.02 16.84
CA ALA A 114 -0.62 5.92 16.91
C ALA A 114 -0.26 7.29 16.30
N ASN A 115 -1.23 7.91 15.60
CA ASN A 115 -1.09 9.15 14.84
C ASN A 115 -0.20 9.08 13.59
N THR A 116 0.26 7.91 13.16
CA THR A 116 0.92 7.77 11.86
C THR A 116 -0.09 7.94 10.72
N ILE A 117 0.28 8.75 9.72
CA ILE A 117 -0.45 8.90 8.45
C ILE A 117 -0.24 7.62 7.64
N VAL A 118 -1.33 6.99 7.22
CA VAL A 118 -1.26 5.72 6.49
C VAL A 118 -1.05 5.99 5.00
N THR A 119 0.01 5.40 4.44
CA THR A 119 0.30 5.41 2.99
C THR A 119 0.17 4.02 2.40
N ASN A 120 -0.08 3.91 1.10
CA ASN A 120 -0.28 2.61 0.45
C ASN A 120 0.97 1.71 0.58
N SER A 121 2.16 2.31 0.49
CA SER A 121 3.46 1.65 0.73
C SER A 121 3.65 1.03 2.12
N MET A 122 2.89 1.43 3.13
CA MET A 122 2.90 0.84 4.47
C MET A 122 1.97 -0.35 4.61
N LEU A 123 1.14 -0.63 3.60
CA LEU A 123 0.14 -1.69 3.62
C LEU A 123 0.52 -2.82 2.66
N LEU A 124 0.00 -4.00 2.95
CA LEU A 124 -0.04 -5.12 2.02
C LEU A 124 -1.47 -5.62 1.93
N GLU A 125 -1.85 -6.21 0.80
CA GLU A 125 -3.08 -7.00 0.72
C GLU A 125 -2.99 -8.15 1.73
N ARG A 126 -4.09 -8.52 2.39
CA ARG A 126 -4.12 -9.65 3.34
C ARG A 126 -3.59 -10.94 2.72
N GLU A 127 -3.80 -11.13 1.43
CA GLU A 127 -3.33 -12.29 0.66
C GLU A 127 -1.82 -12.26 0.41
N ASP A 128 -1.24 -11.06 0.34
CA ASP A 128 0.18 -10.78 0.18
C ASP A 128 0.93 -10.68 1.52
N VAL A 129 0.28 -11.02 2.64
CA VAL A 129 0.99 -11.24 3.91
C VAL A 129 2.00 -12.35 3.66
N LEU A 130 3.22 -11.94 3.33
CA LEU A 130 4.41 -12.77 3.48
C LEU A 130 4.49 -13.05 4.97
N THR A 131 3.88 -14.15 5.39
CA THR A 131 4.03 -14.66 6.74
C THR A 131 5.53 -14.72 7.03
N SER A 132 5.97 -14.34 8.24
CA SER A 132 7.41 -14.27 8.57
C SER A 132 8.16 -15.59 8.36
N ASP A 133 7.43 -16.68 8.12
CA ASP A 133 7.89 -18.03 7.89
C ASP A 133 8.00 -18.41 6.40
N LEU A 134 7.62 -17.52 5.47
CA LEU A 134 7.75 -17.75 4.04
C LEU A 134 9.22 -17.64 3.61
N ARG A 135 9.73 -18.68 2.96
CA ARG A 135 11.12 -18.74 2.49
C ARG A 135 11.17 -19.23 1.04
N LYS A 136 12.09 -18.66 0.26
CA LYS A 136 12.42 -19.16 -1.08
C LYS A 136 13.23 -20.45 -0.93
N GLN A 137 12.84 -21.50 -1.64
CA GLN A 137 13.52 -22.79 -1.59
C GLN A 137 13.52 -23.50 -2.94
N ASP A 138 14.60 -24.23 -3.17
CA ASP A 138 14.85 -25.03 -4.36
C ASP A 138 14.46 -26.49 -4.07
N PHE A 139 13.78 -27.12 -5.03
CA PHE A 139 13.37 -28.52 -4.94
C PHE A 139 13.75 -29.27 -6.21
N ASP A 140 14.50 -30.35 -6.06
CA ASP A 140 14.99 -31.25 -7.10
C ASP A 140 14.28 -32.62 -7.11
N HIS A 141 13.81 -33.08 -5.94
CA HIS A 141 13.17 -34.40 -5.78
C HIS A 141 11.67 -34.45 -6.13
N ILE A 142 11.16 -33.49 -6.90
CA ILE A 142 9.76 -33.39 -7.28
C ILE A 142 9.64 -33.47 -8.80
N LEU A 143 8.80 -34.37 -9.30
CA LEU A 143 8.57 -34.51 -10.74
C LEU A 143 7.82 -33.28 -11.27
N LEU A 144 8.53 -32.46 -12.04
CA LEU A 144 7.97 -31.24 -12.61
C LEU A 144 7.11 -31.56 -13.83
N ASN A 145 5.98 -30.87 -13.97
CA ASN A 145 5.22 -30.85 -15.20
C ASN A 145 6.09 -30.35 -16.37
N VAL A 146 5.99 -30.98 -17.53
CA VAL A 146 6.77 -30.64 -18.73
C VAL A 146 6.56 -29.18 -19.17
N ASN A 147 5.33 -28.69 -19.02
CA ASN A 147 4.92 -27.34 -19.42
C ASN A 147 5.12 -26.29 -18.31
N LEU A 148 5.82 -26.64 -17.23
CA LEU A 148 6.02 -25.74 -16.11
C LEU A 148 6.91 -24.55 -16.49
N GLN A 149 6.40 -23.34 -16.34
CA GLN A 149 7.12 -22.10 -16.61
C GLN A 149 7.11 -21.17 -15.38
N PRO A 150 8.12 -20.27 -15.24
CA PRO A 150 8.08 -19.19 -14.27
C PRO A 150 6.77 -18.39 -14.38
N GLY A 151 6.16 -18.06 -13.24
CA GLY A 151 4.87 -17.40 -13.16
C GLY A 151 3.66 -18.34 -13.08
N ASN A 152 3.80 -19.62 -13.41
CA ASN A 152 2.71 -20.58 -13.20
C ASN A 152 2.45 -20.82 -11.72
N PHE A 153 1.20 -21.15 -11.40
CA PHE A 153 0.81 -21.65 -10.09
C PHE A 153 0.66 -23.17 -10.14
N ILE A 154 1.12 -23.84 -9.10
CA ILE A 154 1.06 -25.30 -8.99
C ILE A 154 0.51 -25.78 -7.65
N ASP A 155 0.02 -27.00 -7.65
CA ASP A 155 -0.01 -27.83 -6.44
C ASP A 155 1.15 -28.83 -6.47
N ILE A 156 1.69 -29.12 -5.29
CA ILE A 156 2.62 -30.22 -5.06
C ILE A 156 1.81 -31.37 -4.47
N ARG A 157 1.86 -32.53 -5.13
CA ARG A 157 1.03 -33.70 -4.79
C ARG A 157 1.90 -34.91 -4.52
N TYR A 158 1.47 -35.73 -3.57
CA TYR A 158 2.10 -37.00 -3.20
C TYR A 158 1.18 -38.14 -3.64
N ARG A 159 1.63 -38.94 -4.61
CA ARG A 159 0.90 -40.11 -5.11
C ARG A 159 1.57 -41.39 -4.68
N LYS A 160 0.82 -42.20 -3.93
CA LYS A 160 1.21 -43.54 -3.49
C LYS A 160 1.19 -44.54 -4.64
N LYS A 161 1.87 -45.67 -4.45
CA LYS A 161 1.84 -46.80 -5.41
C LYS A 161 0.44 -47.41 -5.58
N ASP A 162 -0.42 -47.29 -4.59
CA ASP A 162 -1.82 -47.74 -4.66
C ASP A 162 -2.72 -46.79 -5.49
N GLY A 163 -2.18 -45.66 -5.98
CA GLY A 163 -2.91 -44.66 -6.75
C GLY A 163 -3.53 -43.54 -5.91
N SER A 164 -3.51 -43.65 -4.57
CA SER A 164 -4.01 -42.59 -3.69
C SER A 164 -3.18 -41.32 -3.84
N ASP A 165 -3.85 -40.17 -3.94
CA ASP A 165 -3.26 -38.90 -4.33
C ASP A 165 -3.62 -37.79 -3.33
N PHE A 166 -2.61 -37.18 -2.74
CA PHE A 166 -2.75 -36.22 -1.64
C PHE A 166 -2.11 -34.87 -2.00
N VAL A 167 -2.78 -33.77 -1.65
CA VAL A 167 -2.24 -32.42 -1.82
C VAL A 167 -1.36 -32.08 -0.63
N VAL A 168 -0.09 -31.78 -0.89
CA VAL A 168 0.95 -31.51 0.11
C VAL A 168 1.11 -30.00 0.33
N ALA A 169 1.21 -29.26 -0.76
CA ALA A 169 1.24 -27.80 -0.78
C ALA A 169 0.42 -27.31 -1.96
N SER A 170 -0.29 -26.20 -1.79
CA SER A 170 -1.26 -25.75 -2.80
C SER A 170 -1.05 -24.31 -3.26
N LYS A 171 -1.31 -24.05 -4.55
CA LYS A 171 -1.25 -22.73 -5.19
C LYS A 171 0.10 -22.02 -4.99
N LYS A 172 1.19 -22.76 -5.17
CA LYS A 172 2.57 -22.23 -5.11
C LYS A 172 2.95 -21.59 -6.44
N LYS A 173 3.42 -20.34 -6.40
CA LYS A 173 3.91 -19.63 -7.59
C LYS A 173 5.34 -20.05 -7.91
N ILE A 174 5.59 -20.46 -9.14
CA ILE A 174 6.96 -20.74 -9.61
C ILE A 174 7.66 -19.41 -9.86
N LEU A 175 8.75 -19.20 -9.13
CA LEU A 175 9.60 -18.01 -9.29
C LEU A 175 10.62 -18.21 -10.39
N ASP A 176 11.20 -19.41 -10.44
CA ASP A 176 12.19 -19.80 -11.43
C ASP A 176 12.24 -21.33 -11.58
N ARG A 177 12.83 -21.82 -12.67
CA ARG A 177 13.02 -23.25 -12.97
C ARG A 177 14.32 -23.46 -13.72
N ASN A 178 15.16 -24.37 -13.22
CA ASN A 178 16.42 -24.78 -13.86
C ASN A 178 16.55 -26.30 -13.84
N ASP A 179 16.66 -26.95 -15.01
CA ASP A 179 17.00 -28.39 -15.16
C ASP A 179 16.43 -29.34 -14.08
N GLY A 180 15.10 -29.39 -13.96
CA GLY A 180 14.41 -30.28 -13.01
C GLY A 180 14.30 -29.75 -11.58
N ILE A 181 14.95 -28.62 -11.29
CA ILE A 181 14.81 -27.87 -10.03
C ILE A 181 13.76 -26.78 -10.21
N MET A 182 12.82 -26.71 -9.26
CA MET A 182 11.88 -25.58 -9.17
C MET A 182 12.19 -24.70 -7.96
N ILE A 183 12.05 -23.39 -8.15
CA ILE A 183 12.21 -22.40 -7.08
C ILE A 183 10.84 -21.82 -6.76
N THR A 184 10.41 -21.94 -5.50
CA THR A 184 9.13 -21.39 -5.05
C THR A 184 9.19 -20.93 -3.59
N ASN A 185 8.19 -20.17 -3.17
CA ASN A 185 8.03 -19.72 -1.80
C ASN A 185 7.20 -20.73 -1.00
N ILE A 186 7.72 -21.16 0.14
CA ILE A 186 7.12 -22.19 0.99
C ILE A 186 7.12 -21.73 2.45
N THR A 187 6.04 -22.05 3.18
CA THR A 187 5.90 -21.81 4.64
C THR A 187 6.56 -22.93 5.47
N GLU A 188 6.80 -22.72 6.77
CA GLU A 188 7.42 -23.78 7.59
C GLU A 188 6.56 -25.05 7.69
N LYS A 189 5.23 -24.88 7.71
CA LYS A 189 4.29 -25.99 7.73
C LYS A 189 4.38 -26.82 6.44
N GLU A 190 4.40 -26.16 5.29
CA GLU A 190 4.51 -26.81 3.99
C GLU A 190 5.88 -27.47 3.80
N ARG A 191 6.96 -26.83 4.26
CA ARG A 191 8.31 -27.43 4.29
C ARG A 191 8.30 -28.77 5.02
N ASN A 192 7.65 -28.83 6.18
CA ASN A 192 7.53 -30.07 6.96
C ASN A 192 6.73 -31.15 6.22
N TYR A 193 5.64 -30.78 5.54
CA TYR A 193 4.86 -31.72 4.73
C TYR A 193 5.65 -32.26 3.55
N ILE A 194 6.33 -31.38 2.81
CA ILE A 194 7.17 -31.77 1.67
C ILE A 194 8.30 -32.69 2.15
N ASN A 195 9.06 -32.31 3.17
CA ASN A 195 10.14 -33.15 3.71
C ASN A 195 9.65 -34.53 4.16
N ASN A 196 8.53 -34.58 4.89
CA ASN A 196 7.94 -35.83 5.37
C ASN A 196 7.50 -36.72 4.20
N SER A 197 6.81 -36.14 3.21
CA SER A 197 6.35 -36.86 2.03
C SER A 197 7.48 -37.31 1.11
N THR A 198 8.56 -36.53 0.97
CA THR A 198 9.77 -36.92 0.22
C THR A 198 10.42 -38.15 0.82
N VAL A 199 10.61 -38.18 2.15
CA VAL A 199 11.16 -39.37 2.83
C VAL A 199 10.24 -40.58 2.63
N LEU A 200 8.93 -40.39 2.77
CA LEU A 200 7.97 -41.48 2.57
C LEU A 200 7.94 -41.97 1.12
N ALA A 201 8.09 -41.07 0.15
CA ALA A 201 8.22 -41.38 -1.26
C ALA A 201 9.42 -42.27 -1.53
N SER A 202 10.59 -41.92 -1.00
CA SER A 202 11.79 -42.75 -1.12
C SER A 202 11.64 -44.14 -0.50
N LEU A 203 10.92 -44.27 0.62
CA LEU A 203 10.73 -45.56 1.30
C LEU A 203 9.68 -46.46 0.66
N THR A 204 8.60 -45.87 0.16
CA THR A 204 7.46 -46.61 -0.39
C THR A 204 7.54 -46.74 -1.92
N GLY A 205 8.42 -45.98 -2.57
CA GLY A 205 8.46 -45.77 -4.01
C GLY A 205 7.24 -45.01 -4.55
N ALA A 206 6.60 -44.21 -3.70
CA ALA A 206 5.63 -43.20 -4.12
C ALA A 206 6.34 -42.02 -4.79
N VAL A 207 5.59 -41.10 -5.38
CA VAL A 207 6.17 -39.96 -6.12
C VAL A 207 5.55 -38.63 -5.70
N LEU A 208 6.40 -37.60 -5.59
CA LEU A 208 5.94 -36.21 -5.57
C LEU A 208 5.95 -35.66 -6.99
N TYR A 209 4.91 -34.92 -7.36
CA TYR A 209 4.81 -34.27 -8.66
C TYR A 209 4.02 -32.97 -8.60
N THR A 210 4.16 -32.15 -9.64
CA THR A 210 3.47 -30.86 -9.74
C THR A 210 2.29 -30.90 -10.71
N THR A 211 1.21 -30.19 -10.36
CA THR A 211 0.05 -29.96 -11.24
C THR A 211 -0.19 -28.48 -11.41
N ILE A 212 -0.32 -28.01 -12.66
CA ILE A 212 -0.44 -26.59 -13.00
C ILE A 212 -1.91 -26.14 -12.96
N TYR A 213 -2.16 -24.96 -12.41
CA TYR A 213 -3.46 -24.29 -12.47
C TYR A 213 -3.72 -23.77 -13.87
N VAL A 214 -4.91 -24.03 -14.40
CA VAL A 214 -5.31 -23.58 -15.74
C VAL A 214 -5.67 -22.10 -15.72
N ASP A 215 -6.37 -21.67 -14.67
CA ASP A 215 -6.80 -20.30 -14.45
C ASP A 215 -6.53 -19.92 -12.98
N PRO A 216 -5.30 -19.53 -12.64
CA PRO A 216 -4.92 -19.30 -11.25
C PRO A 216 -5.65 -18.13 -10.58
N GLU A 217 -6.21 -17.21 -11.37
CA GLU A 217 -6.95 -16.05 -10.86
C GLU A 217 -8.34 -16.48 -10.36
N ASN A 218 -9.05 -17.30 -11.13
CA ASN A 218 -10.41 -17.73 -10.78
C ASN A 218 -10.48 -19.07 -10.01
N GLN A 219 -9.37 -19.81 -9.92
CA GLN A 219 -9.32 -21.09 -9.22
C GLN A 219 -8.85 -20.93 -7.76
N PRO A 220 -9.67 -21.34 -6.78
CA PRO A 220 -9.26 -21.30 -5.37
C PRO A 220 -8.16 -22.35 -5.10
N PRO A 221 -7.32 -22.14 -4.07
CA PRO A 221 -6.32 -23.12 -3.69
C PRO A 221 -6.97 -24.45 -3.28
N ALA A 222 -6.35 -25.56 -3.69
CA ALA A 222 -6.76 -26.89 -3.27
C ALA A 222 -6.59 -27.07 -1.75
N LYS A 223 -7.53 -27.82 -1.16
CA LYS A 223 -7.43 -28.20 0.25
C LYS A 223 -6.26 -29.18 0.44
N ILE A 224 -5.35 -28.85 1.37
CA ILE A 224 -4.26 -29.75 1.75
C ILE A 224 -4.87 -31.00 2.41
N THR A 225 -4.57 -32.17 1.83
CA THR A 225 -5.06 -33.48 2.31
C THR A 225 -3.95 -34.38 2.83
N TYR A 226 -2.69 -33.94 2.74
CA TYR A 226 -1.56 -34.68 3.29
C TYR A 226 -1.50 -34.60 4.82
N GLU A 227 -1.31 -35.76 5.46
CA GLU A 227 -1.09 -35.87 6.90
C GLU A 227 0.34 -36.35 7.18
N ILE A 228 0.98 -35.75 8.18
CA ILE A 228 2.34 -36.12 8.58
C ILE A 228 2.34 -37.56 9.09
N ASN A 229 3.12 -38.40 8.44
CA ASN A 229 3.39 -39.74 8.95
C ASN A 229 4.48 -39.67 10.02
N THR A 230 4.12 -39.91 11.28
CA THR A 230 5.06 -39.93 12.42
C THR A 230 5.78 -41.26 12.57
N ASP A 231 5.31 -42.32 11.91
CA ASP A 231 5.79 -43.68 12.00
C ASP A 231 6.94 -44.00 11.03
N ILE A 232 7.52 -42.99 10.38
CA ILE A 232 8.62 -43.14 9.40
C ILE A 232 9.80 -43.95 9.97
N LYS A 233 10.08 -43.86 11.28
CA LYS A 233 11.11 -44.67 11.95
C LYS A 233 10.90 -46.17 11.80
N LYS A 234 9.65 -46.65 11.80
CA LYS A 234 9.31 -48.07 11.61
C LYS A 234 9.67 -48.53 10.20
N PHE A 235 9.41 -47.69 9.19
CA PHE A 235 9.76 -47.97 7.80
C PHE A 235 11.28 -47.96 7.59
N LEU A 236 12.00 -47.03 8.21
CA LEU A 236 13.47 -47.01 8.17
C LEU A 236 14.07 -48.28 8.78
N ASN A 237 13.58 -48.73 9.92
CA ASN A 237 14.10 -49.95 10.54
C ASN A 237 13.77 -51.20 9.71
N LYS A 238 12.58 -51.24 9.08
CA LYS A 238 12.19 -52.33 8.19
C LYS A 238 13.04 -52.37 6.91
N SER A 239 13.31 -51.23 6.28
CA SER A 239 14.16 -51.18 5.09
C SER A 239 15.59 -51.61 5.39
N HIS A 240 16.14 -51.25 6.55
CA HIS A 240 17.46 -51.74 6.98
C HIS A 240 17.48 -53.27 7.17
N ALA A 241 16.42 -53.86 7.74
CA ALA A 241 16.32 -55.31 7.91
C ALA A 241 16.19 -56.06 6.57
N GLU A 242 15.45 -55.52 5.61
CA GLU A 242 15.31 -56.10 4.26
C GLU A 242 16.64 -56.06 3.48
N ILE A 243 17.42 -54.98 3.62
CA ILE A 243 18.77 -54.87 3.04
C ILE A 243 19.70 -55.94 3.63
N ILE A 244 19.70 -56.14 4.95
CA ILE A 244 20.53 -57.16 5.62
C ILE A 244 20.17 -58.57 5.14
N ASN A 245 18.88 -58.88 5.03
CA ASN A 245 18.44 -60.20 4.55
C ASN A 245 18.82 -60.46 3.08
N LEU A 246 18.85 -59.43 2.23
CA LEU A 246 19.28 -59.56 0.83
C LEU A 246 20.80 -59.86 0.74
N PHE A 247 21.62 -59.24 1.58
CA PHE A 247 23.06 -59.51 1.64
C PHE A 247 23.39 -60.89 2.25
N CYS A 248 22.61 -61.36 3.22
CA CYS A 248 22.79 -62.70 3.78
C CYS A 248 22.41 -63.82 2.78
N TYR A 249 21.42 -63.60 1.91
CA TYR A 249 21.05 -64.59 0.88
C TYR A 249 22.08 -64.70 -0.25
N SER A 250 22.76 -63.60 -0.61
CA SER A 250 23.83 -63.62 -1.63
C SER A 250 25.16 -64.20 -1.15
N ALA A 251 25.32 -64.43 0.17
CA ALA A 251 26.53 -65.01 0.76
C ALA A 251 26.43 -66.53 0.99
N THR A 252 25.33 -67.17 0.58
CA THR A 252 25.06 -68.60 0.79
C THR A 252 24.87 -69.38 -0.52
N ILE A 253 25.45 -68.88 -1.63
CA ILE A 253 25.62 -69.59 -2.90
C ILE A 253 27.12 -69.54 -3.22
#